data_AF-A0A6J1V353-F1
#
_entry.id   AF-A0A6J1V353-F1
#
_cell.length_a   1.000
_cell.length_b   1.000
_cell.length_c   1.000
_cell.angle_alpha   90.00
_cell.angle_beta   90.00
_cell.angle_gamma   90.00
#
_symmetry.space_group_name_H-M   'P 1'
#
loop_
_entity.id
_entity.type
_entity.pdbx_description
1 polymer ?
#
loop_
_entity_poly.entity_id
_entity_poly.type
_entity_poly.pdbx_seq_one_letter_code
_entity_poly.pdbx_strand_id
1 'polypeptide(L)'
;MEPFQSHSRSQTAIFLAGCILSCLLQMVSAQENLTVASIPEHPIQGQSILLDVVENIQETFEECEWTQPSGNKIIFARGTKFTPVNTSQVVVVHQNCSLTIKNLRPSDQGRYTVKVTVPPTKQQTRDSIYIGSIFLILCDEKQIRIKVQPPSPKAGQDVVMTPQGIPDTYDHCEWNQKTESGVSKEFQDSGQESNKQENQQQMIQQGCSLHLTQITQAHSGEYSVYVEVFSGQHSAKEKGNREEMKCYRSQTQLKVVSVSGSTSVKYSVGIIAGALLGSLTWASSLSLVPLLFGMLSLFSPEC
;
A
#
# COMPACT_ATOMS: atom_id res chain seq x y z
N MET A 1 -59.21 -20.76 -56.13
CA MET A 1 -59.22 -19.41 -55.51
C MET A 1 -60.15 -19.53 -54.32
N GLU A 2 -59.69 -19.55 -53.07
CA GLU A 2 -58.89 -18.52 -52.40
C GLU A 2 -57.91 -19.14 -51.37
N PRO A 3 -56.75 -18.52 -51.12
CA PRO A 3 -55.99 -18.79 -49.90
C PRO A 3 -55.49 -17.50 -49.24
N PHE A 4 -56.28 -16.82 -48.41
CA PHE A 4 -55.75 -15.69 -47.62
C PHE A 4 -56.53 -15.48 -46.30
N GLN A 5 -56.34 -16.35 -45.31
CA GLN A 5 -56.82 -16.07 -43.94
C GLN A 5 -55.92 -16.58 -42.81
N SER A 6 -54.66 -16.92 -43.10
CA SER A 6 -53.69 -17.42 -42.09
C SER A 6 -52.68 -16.34 -41.64
N HIS A 7 -52.44 -15.30 -42.44
CA HIS A 7 -51.37 -14.32 -42.17
C HIS A 7 -51.69 -13.29 -41.07
N SER A 8 -52.96 -12.93 -40.88
CA SER A 8 -53.37 -11.86 -39.96
C SER A 8 -53.18 -12.23 -38.47
N ARG A 9 -53.47 -13.49 -38.08
CA ARG A 9 -53.33 -13.97 -36.69
C ARG A 9 -51.87 -14.16 -36.26
N SER A 10 -51.00 -14.55 -37.19
CA SER A 10 -49.57 -14.73 -36.92
C SER A 10 -48.86 -13.40 -36.66
N GLN A 11 -49.17 -12.37 -37.47
CA GLN A 11 -48.57 -11.05 -37.31
C GLN A 11 -48.99 -10.39 -35.98
N THR A 12 -50.25 -10.49 -35.57
CA THR A 12 -50.72 -9.95 -34.28
C THR A 12 -50.07 -10.64 -33.08
N ALA A 13 -49.85 -11.96 -33.14
CA ALA A 13 -49.15 -12.70 -32.10
C ALA A 13 -47.67 -12.27 -31.98
N ILE A 14 -47.00 -12.02 -33.11
CA ILE A 14 -45.60 -11.55 -33.13
C ILE A 14 -45.49 -10.12 -32.57
N PHE A 15 -46.40 -9.21 -32.93
CA PHE A 15 -46.42 -7.85 -32.37
C PHE A 15 -46.71 -7.82 -30.86
N LEU A 16 -47.63 -8.67 -30.39
CA LEU A 16 -47.91 -8.80 -28.95
C LEU A 16 -46.73 -9.41 -28.19
N ALA A 17 -46.11 -10.47 -28.71
CA ALA A 17 -44.91 -11.07 -28.12
C ALA A 17 -43.74 -10.07 -28.09
N GLY A 18 -43.55 -9.27 -29.15
CA GLY A 18 -42.54 -8.20 -29.19
C GLY A 18 -42.83 -7.06 -28.20
N CYS A 19 -44.09 -6.67 -28.02
CA CYS A 19 -44.48 -5.68 -27.01
C CYS A 19 -44.27 -6.21 -25.59
N ILE A 20 -44.61 -7.48 -25.33
CA ILE A 20 -44.38 -8.13 -24.03
C ILE A 20 -42.88 -8.22 -23.75
N LEU A 21 -42.05 -8.60 -24.73
CA LEU A 21 -40.59 -8.66 -24.57
C LEU A 21 -39.97 -7.27 -24.35
N SER A 22 -40.47 -6.23 -25.03
CA SER A 22 -40.07 -4.84 -24.83
C SER A 22 -40.46 -4.31 -23.43
N CYS A 23 -41.67 -4.63 -22.97
CA CYS A 23 -42.12 -4.30 -21.61
C CYS A 23 -41.32 -5.06 -20.53
N LEU A 24 -40.90 -6.30 -20.79
CA LEU A 24 -40.06 -7.09 -19.87
C LEU A 24 -38.62 -6.55 -19.80
N LEU A 25 -38.04 -6.12 -20.94
CA LEU A 25 -36.70 -5.52 -20.98
C LEU A 25 -36.65 -4.16 -20.28
N GLN A 26 -37.78 -3.44 -20.21
CA GLN A 26 -37.88 -2.20 -19.45
C GLN A 26 -38.03 -2.43 -17.93
N MET A 27 -38.11 -3.65 -17.40
CA MET A 27 -38.30 -3.92 -15.96
C MET A 27 -37.01 -4.13 -15.15
N VAL A 28 -35.83 -4.13 -15.77
CA VAL A 28 -34.57 -4.36 -15.06
C VAL A 28 -34.03 -3.04 -14.51
N SER A 29 -33.85 -2.94 -13.19
CA SER A 29 -33.11 -1.85 -12.55
C SER A 29 -31.66 -1.86 -13.04
N ALA A 30 -31.08 -0.70 -13.33
CA ALA A 30 -29.66 -0.59 -13.63
C ALA A 30 -28.87 -1.01 -12.38
N GLN A 31 -28.15 -2.14 -12.48
CA GLN A 31 -27.27 -2.63 -11.43
C GLN A 31 -25.85 -2.18 -11.75
N GLU A 32 -25.27 -1.39 -10.85
CA GLU A 32 -23.90 -0.90 -10.96
C GLU A 32 -23.01 -1.57 -9.89
N ASN A 33 -21.74 -1.78 -10.22
CA ASN A 33 -20.79 -2.42 -9.32
C ASN A 33 -20.12 -1.37 -8.43
N LEU A 34 -19.98 -1.67 -7.13
CA LEU A 34 -19.22 -0.85 -6.20
C LEU A 34 -17.89 -1.49 -5.86
N THR A 35 -16.89 -0.63 -5.72
CA THR A 35 -15.60 -1.02 -5.16
C THR A 35 -15.62 -0.92 -3.63
N VAL A 36 -15.28 -2.01 -2.95
CA VAL A 36 -15.13 -2.07 -1.50
C VAL A 36 -13.69 -2.42 -1.15
N ALA A 37 -13.08 -1.66 -0.23
CA ALA A 37 -11.74 -1.91 0.28
C ALA A 37 -11.75 -2.12 1.80
N SER A 38 -10.76 -2.83 2.34
CA SER A 38 -10.54 -2.91 3.78
C SER A 38 -9.45 -1.93 4.18
N ILE A 39 -9.65 -1.21 5.28
CA ILE A 39 -8.66 -0.32 5.87
C ILE A 39 -8.49 -0.66 7.35
N PRO A 40 -7.31 -1.16 7.77
CA PRO A 40 -6.18 -1.58 6.92
C PRO A 40 -6.52 -2.75 5.99
N GLU A 41 -5.73 -2.91 4.93
CA GLU A 41 -5.93 -3.95 3.91
C GLU A 41 -5.69 -5.36 4.44
N HIS A 42 -4.71 -5.52 5.34
CA HIS A 42 -4.32 -6.80 5.95
C HIS A 42 -4.54 -6.75 7.47
N PRO A 43 -5.80 -6.88 7.91
CA PRO A 43 -6.12 -6.77 9.33
C PRO A 43 -5.75 -8.02 10.10
N ILE A 44 -5.56 -7.84 11.40
CA ILE A 44 -5.26 -8.92 12.35
C ILE A 44 -6.41 -9.07 13.36
N GLN A 45 -6.43 -10.21 14.06
CA GLN A 45 -7.40 -10.43 15.13
C GLN A 45 -7.31 -9.33 16.20
N GLY A 46 -8.47 -8.87 16.68
CA GLY A 46 -8.62 -7.83 17.70
C GLY A 46 -8.54 -6.41 17.15
N GLN A 47 -8.11 -6.23 15.90
CA GLN A 47 -8.05 -4.92 15.27
C GLN A 47 -9.45 -4.38 14.93
N SER A 48 -9.57 -3.05 14.82
CA SER A 48 -10.75 -2.42 14.22
C SER A 48 -10.46 -2.09 12.77
N ILE A 49 -11.42 -2.35 11.88
CA ILE A 49 -11.31 -2.07 10.44
C ILE A 49 -12.44 -1.19 9.96
N LEU A 50 -12.21 -0.55 8.82
CA LEU A 50 -13.23 0.06 7.98
C LEU A 50 -13.32 -0.73 6.67
N LEU A 51 -14.49 -1.29 6.36
CA LEU A 51 -14.84 -1.70 5.01
C LEU A 51 -15.35 -0.45 4.29
N ASP A 52 -14.47 0.14 3.50
CA ASP A 52 -14.71 1.40 2.84
C ASP A 52 -15.36 1.21 1.47
N VAL A 53 -16.43 1.95 1.23
CA VAL A 53 -17.04 2.06 -0.10
C VAL A 53 -16.28 3.16 -0.85
N VAL A 54 -15.36 2.74 -1.73
CA VAL A 54 -14.33 3.61 -2.34
C VAL A 54 -14.94 4.60 -3.33
N GLU A 55 -16.01 4.20 -3.99
CA GLU A 55 -16.75 5.07 -4.88
C GLU A 55 -17.66 5.98 -4.04
N ASN A 56 -17.58 7.28 -4.30
CA ASN A 56 -18.47 8.26 -3.69
C ASN A 56 -19.88 8.05 -4.25
N ILE A 57 -20.59 7.08 -3.68
CA ILE A 57 -22.04 6.98 -3.81
C ILE A 57 -22.54 8.30 -3.25
N GLN A 58 -22.96 9.18 -4.17
CA GLN A 58 -23.31 10.56 -3.86
C GLN A 58 -24.24 10.63 -2.64
N GLU A 59 -24.26 11.79 -1.98
CA GLU A 59 -24.95 12.12 -0.72
C GLU A 59 -26.47 11.79 -0.63
N THR A 60 -27.03 11.12 -1.62
CA THR A 60 -28.46 10.92 -1.85
C THR A 60 -28.96 9.50 -1.67
N PHE A 61 -28.15 8.51 -1.26
CA PHE A 61 -28.69 7.16 -1.05
C PHE A 61 -29.74 7.10 0.08
N GLU A 62 -30.75 6.25 -0.11
CA GLU A 62 -31.86 6.04 0.82
C GLU A 62 -31.49 4.98 1.87
N GLU A 63 -30.96 3.86 1.40
CA GLU A 63 -30.67 2.69 2.21
C GLU A 63 -29.34 2.03 1.82
N CYS A 64 -28.66 1.51 2.84
CA CYS A 64 -27.45 0.71 2.76
C CYS A 64 -27.66 -0.60 3.54
N GLU A 65 -27.48 -1.74 2.89
CA GLU A 65 -27.58 -3.07 3.50
C GLU A 65 -26.23 -3.80 3.39
N TRP A 66 -25.62 -4.11 4.52
CA TRP A 66 -24.47 -5.00 4.61
C TRP A 66 -24.90 -6.41 4.98
N THR A 67 -24.48 -7.39 4.19
CA THR A 67 -24.58 -8.82 4.52
C THR A 67 -23.22 -9.31 5.02
N GLN A 68 -23.20 -9.85 6.25
CA GLN A 68 -22.03 -10.43 6.89
C GLN A 68 -21.78 -11.88 6.41
N PRO A 69 -20.59 -12.46 6.65
CA PRO A 69 -20.28 -13.85 6.28
C PRO A 69 -21.24 -14.88 6.89
N SER A 70 -21.78 -14.58 8.08
CA SER A 70 -22.79 -15.41 8.75
C SER A 70 -24.17 -15.38 8.07
N GLY A 71 -24.38 -14.50 7.09
CA GLY A 71 -25.67 -14.22 6.47
C GLY A 71 -26.49 -13.15 7.18
N ASN A 72 -26.04 -12.66 8.34
CA ASN A 72 -26.70 -11.58 9.06
C ASN A 72 -26.67 -10.27 8.26
N LYS A 73 -27.76 -9.51 8.32
CA LYS A 73 -27.92 -8.24 7.61
C LYS A 73 -27.88 -7.06 8.56
N ILE A 74 -27.22 -6.00 8.14
CA ILE A 74 -27.15 -4.71 8.83
C ILE A 74 -27.72 -3.67 7.87
N ILE A 75 -28.89 -3.14 8.20
CA ILE A 75 -29.60 -2.17 7.36
C ILE A 75 -29.46 -0.79 7.99
N PHE A 76 -29.08 0.18 7.17
CA PHE A 76 -28.98 1.58 7.53
C PHE A 76 -29.79 2.42 6.53
N ALA A 77 -30.88 3.02 7.01
CA ALA A 77 -31.63 4.02 6.27
C ALA A 77 -31.18 5.43 6.69
N ARG A 78 -30.91 6.30 5.72
CA ARG A 78 -30.43 7.65 5.98
C ARG A 78 -31.45 8.42 6.84
N GLY A 79 -31.00 9.04 7.93
CA GLY A 79 -31.86 9.78 8.87
C GLY A 79 -32.42 8.96 10.03
N THR A 80 -32.19 7.64 10.05
CA THR A 80 -32.50 6.80 11.22
C THR A 80 -31.32 6.78 12.20
N LYS A 81 -31.61 6.80 13.52
CA LYS A 81 -30.58 6.56 14.53
C LYS A 81 -30.31 5.06 14.58
N PHE A 82 -29.14 4.64 14.10
CA PHE A 82 -28.69 3.26 14.26
C PHE A 82 -28.58 2.93 15.75
N THR A 83 -29.24 1.86 16.18
CA THR A 83 -29.01 1.24 17.49
C THR A 83 -28.12 0.03 17.25
N PRO A 84 -26.90 -0.02 17.83
CA PRO A 84 -26.06 -1.19 17.71
C PRO A 84 -26.82 -2.43 18.17
N VAL A 85 -26.83 -3.49 17.36
CA VAL A 85 -27.31 -4.79 17.80
C VAL A 85 -26.48 -5.16 19.03
N ASN A 86 -27.16 -5.41 20.15
CA ASN A 86 -26.59 -5.55 21.49
C ASN A 86 -25.67 -6.76 21.57
N THR A 87 -24.44 -6.60 21.08
CA THR A 87 -23.40 -7.62 20.99
C THR A 87 -22.10 -7.03 21.50
N SER A 88 -21.19 -7.88 21.99
CA SER A 88 -19.85 -7.47 22.43
C SER A 88 -18.98 -6.89 21.30
N GLN A 89 -19.43 -7.04 20.05
CA GLN A 89 -18.78 -6.53 18.85
C GLN A 89 -19.47 -5.25 18.41
N VAL A 90 -18.73 -4.14 18.38
CA VAL A 90 -19.28 -2.86 17.92
C VAL A 90 -19.17 -2.79 16.41
N VAL A 91 -20.31 -2.75 15.74
CA VAL A 91 -20.43 -2.53 14.30
C VAL A 91 -21.14 -1.20 14.06
N VAL A 92 -20.58 -0.37 13.17
CA VAL A 92 -21.09 0.98 12.88
C VAL A 92 -21.13 1.19 11.37
N VAL A 93 -22.30 1.52 10.83
CA VAL A 93 -22.45 1.96 9.45
C VAL A 93 -22.33 3.49 9.40
N HIS A 94 -21.52 3.99 8.46
CA HIS A 94 -21.27 5.41 8.26
C HIS A 94 -22.20 6.02 7.22
N GLN A 95 -22.23 7.35 7.15
CA GLN A 95 -23.10 8.10 6.24
C GLN A 95 -22.76 7.90 4.75
N ASN A 96 -21.58 7.36 4.44
CA ASN A 96 -21.16 6.95 3.10
C ASN A 96 -21.36 5.45 2.86
N CYS A 97 -22.13 4.77 3.71
CA CYS A 97 -22.35 3.33 3.69
C CYS A 97 -21.10 2.49 4.01
N SER A 98 -19.95 3.08 4.36
CA SER A 98 -18.81 2.29 4.88
C SER A 98 -19.13 1.65 6.23
N LEU A 99 -18.52 0.49 6.51
CA LEU A 99 -18.79 -0.31 7.72
C LEU A 99 -17.56 -0.39 8.61
N THR A 100 -17.63 0.13 9.84
CA THR A 100 -16.61 -0.14 10.86
C THR A 100 -16.96 -1.36 11.67
N ILE A 101 -16.00 -2.29 11.77
CA ILE A 101 -16.07 -3.47 12.63
C ILE A 101 -14.96 -3.35 13.67
N LYS A 102 -15.31 -3.30 14.96
CA LYS A 102 -14.33 -3.26 16.04
C LYS A 102 -14.04 -4.65 16.57
N ASN A 103 -12.82 -4.86 17.05
CA ASN A 103 -12.37 -6.08 17.73
C ASN A 103 -12.64 -7.34 16.90
N LEU A 104 -12.00 -7.42 15.73
CA LEU A 104 -12.14 -8.53 14.79
C LEU A 104 -11.87 -9.89 15.43
N ARG A 105 -12.69 -10.88 15.09
CA ARG A 105 -12.59 -12.26 15.54
C ARG A 105 -12.47 -13.18 14.32
N PRO A 106 -11.93 -14.39 14.48
CA PRO A 106 -11.85 -15.37 13.39
C PRO A 106 -13.21 -15.63 12.70
N SER A 107 -14.31 -15.61 13.46
CA SER A 107 -15.67 -15.79 12.93
C SER A 107 -16.15 -14.65 12.02
N ASP A 108 -15.46 -13.51 12.03
CA ASP A 108 -15.81 -12.35 11.21
C ASP A 108 -15.15 -12.43 9.81
N GLN A 109 -14.29 -13.43 9.56
CA GLN A 109 -13.71 -13.69 8.23
C GLN A 109 -14.77 -14.16 7.24
N GLY A 110 -14.56 -13.81 5.98
CA GLY A 110 -15.40 -14.26 4.87
C GLY A 110 -15.91 -13.13 4.00
N ARG A 111 -16.91 -13.45 3.18
CA ARG A 111 -17.48 -12.52 2.21
C ARG A 111 -18.46 -11.55 2.88
N TYR A 112 -18.17 -10.26 2.73
CA TYR A 112 -19.11 -9.18 2.99
C TYR A 112 -19.66 -8.67 1.68
N THR A 113 -20.95 -8.38 1.64
CA THR A 113 -21.62 -7.78 0.49
C THR A 113 -22.36 -6.53 0.94
N VAL A 114 -22.22 -5.45 0.19
CA VAL A 114 -22.96 -4.21 0.40
C VAL A 114 -23.91 -4.00 -0.76
N LYS A 115 -25.14 -3.63 -0.44
CA LYS A 115 -26.15 -3.16 -1.39
C LYS A 115 -26.53 -1.74 -1.01
N VAL A 116 -26.47 -0.82 -1.97
CA VAL A 116 -26.88 0.57 -1.78
C VAL A 116 -27.99 0.91 -2.74
N THR A 117 -29.07 1.46 -2.20
CA THR A 117 -30.25 1.87 -2.96
C THR A 117 -30.30 3.38 -3.01
N VAL A 118 -30.23 3.93 -4.22
CA VAL A 118 -30.27 5.36 -4.49
C VAL A 118 -31.63 5.71 -5.10
N PRO A 119 -32.36 6.68 -4.55
CA PRO A 119 -33.66 7.09 -5.06
C PRO A 119 -33.53 7.72 -6.45
N PRO A 120 -34.60 7.68 -7.26
CA PRO A 120 -34.62 8.25 -8.60
C PRO A 120 -34.28 9.75 -8.60
N THR A 121 -33.45 10.17 -9.56
CA THR A 121 -33.24 11.58 -9.84
C THR A 121 -34.28 12.11 -10.83
N LYS A 122 -34.38 13.44 -11.02
CA LYS A 122 -35.34 14.03 -11.99
C LYS A 122 -35.20 13.51 -13.44
N GLN A 123 -34.07 12.87 -13.76
CA GLN A 123 -33.78 12.29 -15.08
C GLN A 123 -34.03 10.77 -15.15
N GLN A 124 -34.28 10.11 -14.02
CA GLN A 124 -34.40 8.66 -13.92
C GLN A 124 -35.67 8.28 -13.17
N THR A 125 -36.46 7.37 -13.74
CA THR A 125 -37.80 7.04 -13.21
C THR A 125 -37.79 5.95 -12.13
N ARG A 126 -36.62 5.40 -11.79
CA ARG A 126 -36.45 4.27 -10.85
C ARG A 126 -35.20 4.39 -10.00
N ASP A 127 -35.21 3.67 -8.88
CA ASP A 127 -34.06 3.50 -8.00
C ASP A 127 -32.88 2.88 -8.76
N SER A 128 -31.68 3.37 -8.47
CA SER A 128 -30.43 2.74 -8.87
C SER A 128 -29.94 1.83 -7.75
N ILE A 129 -29.50 0.62 -8.10
CA ILE A 129 -28.98 -0.35 -7.14
C ILE A 129 -27.50 -0.58 -7.41
N TYR A 130 -26.71 -0.37 -6.37
CA TYR A 130 -25.27 -0.53 -6.37
C TYR A 130 -24.88 -1.71 -5.49
N ILE A 131 -24.04 -2.62 -5.99
CA ILE A 131 -23.63 -3.81 -5.23
C ILE A 131 -22.10 -3.93 -5.23
N GLY A 132 -21.53 -4.07 -4.03
CA GLY A 132 -20.11 -4.32 -3.83
C GLY A 132 -19.86 -5.54 -2.95
N SER A 133 -18.68 -6.11 -3.03
CA SER A 133 -18.28 -7.18 -2.10
C SER A 133 -16.79 -7.19 -1.83
N ILE A 134 -16.42 -7.68 -0.65
CA ILE A 134 -15.04 -7.92 -0.24
C ILE A 134 -14.96 -9.22 0.53
N PHE A 135 -13.88 -9.98 0.32
CA PHE A 135 -13.56 -11.14 1.15
C PHE A 135 -12.53 -10.73 2.20
N LEU A 136 -12.95 -10.72 3.47
CA LEU A 136 -12.12 -10.34 4.61
C LEU A 136 -11.35 -11.55 5.14
N ILE A 137 -10.03 -11.41 5.21
CA ILE A 137 -9.11 -12.41 5.78
C ILE A 137 -8.34 -11.74 6.91
N LEU A 138 -8.16 -12.47 8.01
CA LEU A 138 -7.31 -12.02 9.11
C LEU A 138 -5.94 -12.65 8.97
N CYS A 139 -4.90 -11.83 8.98
CA CYS A 139 -3.53 -12.32 8.94
C CYS A 139 -3.04 -12.76 10.30
N ASP A 140 -2.21 -13.80 10.32
CA ASP A 140 -1.56 -14.25 11.54
C ASP A 140 -0.32 -13.39 11.84
N GLU A 141 -0.32 -12.74 13.00
CA GLU A 141 0.80 -11.93 13.49
C GLU A 141 1.77 -12.74 14.38
N LYS A 142 1.31 -13.83 14.99
CA LYS A 142 2.04 -14.50 16.08
C LYS A 142 3.03 -15.55 15.58
N GLN A 143 2.88 -16.01 14.34
CA GLN A 143 3.71 -17.08 13.78
C GLN A 143 5.02 -16.59 13.17
N ILE A 144 5.10 -15.34 12.72
CA ILE A 144 6.31 -14.81 12.10
C ILE A 144 7.15 -14.01 13.09
N ARG A 145 8.47 -14.18 13.02
CA ARG A 145 9.43 -13.26 13.64
C ARG A 145 10.42 -12.76 12.60
N ILE A 146 10.73 -11.47 12.62
CA ILE A 146 11.76 -10.93 11.73
C ILE A 146 13.11 -10.95 12.44
N LYS A 147 14.06 -11.69 11.87
CA LYS A 147 15.47 -11.67 12.31
C LYS A 147 16.21 -10.60 11.54
N VAL A 148 16.81 -9.65 12.25
CA VAL A 148 17.66 -8.59 11.67
C VAL A 148 19.14 -8.97 11.84
N GLN A 149 19.90 -8.96 10.75
CA GLN A 149 21.34 -9.24 10.76
C GLN A 149 22.12 -8.14 10.03
N PRO A 150 23.12 -7.48 10.68
CA PRO A 150 23.47 -7.62 12.09
C PRO A 150 22.42 -6.97 13.03
N PRO A 151 22.30 -7.39 14.30
CA PRO A 151 21.27 -6.87 15.23
C PRO A 151 21.41 -5.39 15.61
N SER A 152 22.57 -4.77 15.38
CA SER A 152 22.82 -3.35 15.65
C SER A 152 23.66 -2.77 14.52
N PRO A 153 23.05 -2.60 13.34
CA PRO A 153 23.79 -2.26 12.14
C PRO A 153 24.21 -0.79 12.16
N LYS A 154 25.40 -0.53 11.62
CA LYS A 154 26.00 0.80 11.51
C LYS A 154 25.82 1.35 10.11
N ALA A 155 25.81 2.67 9.99
CA ALA A 155 25.81 3.32 8.68
C ALA A 155 26.97 2.81 7.79
N GLY A 156 26.67 2.53 6.53
CA GLY A 156 27.57 1.93 5.54
C GLY A 156 27.58 0.40 5.52
N GLN A 157 26.92 -0.28 6.48
CA GLN A 157 26.81 -1.74 6.47
C GLN A 157 25.60 -2.22 5.65
N ASP A 158 25.64 -3.48 5.25
CA ASP A 158 24.49 -4.18 4.70
C ASP A 158 23.69 -4.82 5.84
N VAL A 159 22.37 -4.89 5.65
CA VAL A 159 21.41 -5.50 6.57
C VAL A 159 20.55 -6.48 5.81
N VAL A 160 20.30 -7.63 6.43
CA VAL A 160 19.32 -8.61 5.97
C VAL A 160 18.26 -8.77 7.04
N MET A 161 17.00 -8.68 6.62
CA MET A 161 15.83 -8.96 7.45
C MET A 161 15.12 -10.19 6.92
N THR A 162 15.12 -11.26 7.71
CA THR A 162 14.58 -12.56 7.31
C THR A 162 13.35 -12.88 8.14
N PRO A 163 12.18 -13.11 7.53
CA PRO A 163 11.01 -13.60 8.23
C PRO A 163 11.21 -15.08 8.56
N GLN A 164 10.98 -15.44 9.81
CA GLN A 164 11.07 -16.81 10.31
C GLN A 164 9.69 -17.30 10.68
N GLY A 165 9.36 -18.56 10.34
CA GLY A 165 8.04 -19.15 10.59
C GLY A 165 7.05 -19.01 9.43
N ILE A 166 7.49 -18.47 8.29
CA ILE A 166 6.72 -18.56 7.04
C ILE A 166 6.88 -19.93 6.40
N PRO A 167 5.88 -20.42 5.64
CA PRO A 167 6.05 -21.59 4.79
C PRO A 167 7.18 -21.41 3.77
N ASP A 168 7.84 -22.51 3.39
CA ASP A 168 8.96 -22.50 2.42
C ASP A 168 8.52 -22.02 1.02
N THR A 169 7.25 -22.20 0.68
CA THR A 169 6.63 -21.72 -0.55
C THR A 169 5.56 -20.70 -0.23
N TYR A 170 5.61 -19.56 -0.92
CA TYR A 170 4.63 -18.48 -0.84
C TYR A 170 4.28 -18.00 -2.25
N ASP A 171 3.11 -17.40 -2.39
CA ASP A 171 2.62 -16.87 -3.66
C ASP A 171 2.93 -15.39 -3.81
N HIS A 172 2.97 -14.66 -2.70
CA HIS A 172 3.30 -13.24 -2.68
C HIS A 172 4.02 -12.86 -1.39
N CYS A 173 4.98 -11.95 -1.52
CA CYS A 173 5.74 -11.37 -0.42
C CYS A 173 5.94 -9.88 -0.69
N GLU A 174 5.65 -9.09 0.34
CA GLU A 174 5.81 -7.64 0.30
C GLU A 174 6.42 -7.16 1.61
N TRP A 175 7.32 -6.19 1.49
CA TRP A 175 7.87 -5.44 2.61
C TRP A 175 7.45 -3.98 2.52
N ASN A 176 7.11 -3.41 3.67
CA ASN A 176 6.89 -1.97 3.81
C ASN A 176 7.82 -1.41 4.87
N GLN A 177 8.41 -0.26 4.58
CA GLN A 177 9.13 0.56 5.53
C GLN A 177 8.35 1.82 5.82
N LYS A 178 8.13 2.11 7.09
CA LYS A 178 7.75 3.43 7.58
C LYS A 178 8.95 4.06 8.28
N THR A 179 9.57 5.04 7.63
CA THR A 179 10.72 5.76 8.22
C THR A 179 10.30 6.53 9.46
N GLU A 180 11.26 6.92 10.31
CA GLU A 180 11.00 7.81 11.45
C GLU A 180 10.36 9.15 11.04
N SER A 181 10.62 9.63 9.82
CA SER A 181 9.98 10.81 9.24
C SER A 181 8.56 10.57 8.71
N GLY A 182 8.04 9.34 8.81
CA GLY A 182 6.70 8.95 8.37
C GLY A 182 6.58 8.63 6.87
N VAL A 183 7.68 8.56 6.13
CA VAL A 183 7.67 8.19 4.71
C VAL A 183 7.48 6.69 4.60
N SER A 184 6.44 6.26 3.87
CA SER A 184 6.21 4.85 3.54
C SER A 184 6.92 4.47 2.25
N LYS A 185 7.62 3.34 2.23
CA LYS A 185 8.21 2.73 1.05
C LYS A 185 7.81 1.28 0.98
N GLU A 186 7.38 0.86 -0.20
CA GLU A 186 7.00 -0.52 -0.49
C GLU A 186 8.11 -1.22 -1.28
N PHE A 187 8.33 -2.49 -1.00
CA PHE A 187 9.25 -3.37 -1.70
C PHE A 187 8.49 -4.65 -2.03
N GLN A 188 8.37 -4.99 -3.30
CA GLN A 188 7.67 -6.20 -3.75
C GLN A 188 8.65 -7.25 -4.26
N ASP A 189 8.34 -8.53 -4.03
CA ASP A 189 9.11 -9.62 -4.61
C ASP A 189 8.94 -9.59 -6.14
N SER A 190 10.05 -9.41 -6.86
CA SER A 190 10.06 -9.49 -8.32
C SER A 190 10.09 -10.95 -8.73
N GLY A 191 8.94 -11.61 -8.59
CA GLY A 191 8.73 -12.94 -9.17
C GLY A 191 9.05 -12.90 -10.67
N GLN A 192 10.22 -13.40 -11.07
CA GLN A 192 10.65 -13.67 -12.45
C GLN A 192 10.46 -12.56 -13.52
N GLU A 193 10.52 -11.27 -13.19
CA GLU A 193 10.63 -10.22 -14.21
C GLU A 193 11.93 -9.41 -14.10
N SER A 194 12.89 -9.77 -14.94
CA SER A 194 14.24 -9.19 -15.04
C SER A 194 14.30 -7.77 -15.64
N ASN A 195 13.20 -7.01 -15.72
CA ASN A 195 13.17 -5.78 -16.54
C ASN A 195 12.49 -4.56 -15.88
N LYS A 196 12.66 -4.39 -14.56
CA LYS A 196 12.60 -3.04 -13.99
C LYS A 196 13.89 -2.75 -13.24
N GLN A 197 14.51 -1.65 -13.62
CA GLN A 197 15.69 -1.09 -13.00
C GLN A 197 15.28 -0.48 -11.65
N GLU A 198 14.82 -1.33 -10.73
CA GLU A 198 14.67 -0.98 -9.32
C GLU A 198 16.05 -0.83 -8.70
N ASN A 199 16.16 0.13 -7.78
CA ASN A 199 17.41 0.54 -7.18
C ASN A 199 18.12 -0.68 -6.57
N GLN A 200 19.22 -1.14 -7.19
CA GLN A 200 19.98 -2.37 -6.83
C GLN A 200 20.44 -2.43 -5.37
N GLN A 201 20.23 -1.37 -4.60
CA GLN A 201 20.55 -1.27 -3.19
C GLN A 201 19.62 -2.11 -2.30
N GLN A 202 18.40 -2.45 -2.76
CA GLN A 202 17.34 -3.03 -1.94
C GLN A 202 16.60 -4.13 -2.71
N MET A 203 16.65 -5.38 -2.25
CA MET A 203 16.07 -6.53 -2.96
C MET A 203 15.39 -7.50 -2.01
N ILE A 204 14.26 -8.06 -2.44
CA ILE A 204 13.67 -9.25 -1.81
C ILE A 204 14.33 -10.49 -2.43
N GLN A 205 14.81 -11.39 -1.59
CA GLN A 205 15.46 -12.63 -1.99
C GLN A 205 14.75 -13.85 -1.39
N GLN A 206 15.21 -15.03 -1.79
CA GLN A 206 14.69 -16.34 -1.40
C GLN A 206 14.24 -16.39 0.07
N GLY A 207 13.01 -16.86 0.28
CA GLY A 207 12.39 -16.87 1.62
C GLY A 207 11.92 -15.50 2.09
N CYS A 208 11.50 -14.61 1.18
CA CYS A 208 10.94 -13.30 1.50
C CYS A 208 11.88 -12.42 2.36
N SER A 209 13.21 -12.56 2.18
CA SER A 209 14.18 -11.76 2.96
C SER A 209 14.42 -10.41 2.31
N LEU A 210 14.39 -9.32 3.08
CA LEU A 210 14.73 -7.98 2.60
C LEU A 210 16.21 -7.69 2.83
N HIS A 211 16.93 -7.44 1.74
CA HIS A 211 18.34 -7.06 1.74
C HIS A 211 18.45 -5.55 1.52
N LEU A 212 19.10 -4.85 2.44
CA LEU A 212 19.43 -3.43 2.33
C LEU A 212 20.95 -3.30 2.29
N THR A 213 21.49 -2.64 1.28
CA THR A 213 22.94 -2.43 1.17
C THR A 213 23.34 -1.00 1.53
N GLN A 214 24.53 -0.84 2.10
CA GLN A 214 25.13 0.44 2.48
C GLN A 214 24.15 1.39 3.20
N ILE A 215 23.53 0.88 4.26
CA ILE A 215 22.44 1.60 4.95
C ILE A 215 22.93 2.93 5.52
N THR A 216 21.99 3.84 5.74
CA THR A 216 22.21 5.16 6.36
C THR A 216 21.20 5.37 7.49
N GLN A 217 21.33 6.45 8.27
CA GLN A 217 20.34 6.76 9.32
C GLN A 217 18.91 6.89 8.78
N ALA A 218 18.73 7.33 7.53
CA ALA A 218 17.44 7.45 6.87
C ALA A 218 16.73 6.10 6.65
N HIS A 219 17.43 4.98 6.81
CA HIS A 219 16.85 3.63 6.77
C HIS A 219 16.27 3.20 8.12
N SER A 220 16.48 3.97 9.20
CA SER A 220 15.84 3.66 10.49
C SER A 220 14.33 3.85 10.39
N GLY A 221 13.57 2.93 10.99
CA GLY A 221 12.13 2.92 10.89
C GLY A 221 11.51 1.57 11.26
N GLU A 222 10.19 1.54 11.18
CA GLU A 222 9.40 0.32 11.30
C GLU A 222 9.37 -0.38 9.95
N TYR A 223 9.69 -1.67 9.94
CA TYR A 223 9.57 -2.52 8.77
C TYR A 223 8.50 -3.57 9.04
N SER A 224 7.57 -3.71 8.12
CA SER A 224 6.55 -4.76 8.15
C SER A 224 6.67 -5.67 6.93
N VAL A 225 6.47 -6.97 7.15
CA VAL A 225 6.40 -7.98 6.10
C VAL A 225 4.99 -8.52 6.02
N TYR A 226 4.55 -8.77 4.80
CA TYR A 226 3.29 -9.41 4.46
C TYR A 226 3.57 -10.58 3.52
N VAL A 227 2.99 -11.74 3.82
CA VAL A 227 3.16 -12.97 3.03
C VAL A 227 1.82 -13.63 2.78
N GLU A 228 1.56 -13.98 1.52
CA GLU A 228 0.38 -14.71 1.08
C GLU A 228 0.73 -16.13 0.67
N VAL A 229 -0.11 -17.08 1.07
CA VAL A 229 0.02 -18.49 0.72
C VAL A 229 -1.34 -19.07 0.37
N PHE A 230 -1.49 -19.60 -0.84
CA PHE A 230 -2.67 -20.31 -1.31
C PHE A 230 -2.48 -21.81 -1.10
N SER A 231 -3.51 -22.46 -0.54
CA SER A 231 -3.47 -23.90 -0.32
C SER A 231 -3.94 -24.66 -1.58
N GLY A 232 -3.14 -24.69 -2.65
CA GLY A 232 -3.49 -25.45 -3.87
C GLY A 232 -2.53 -25.23 -5.05
N GLN A 233 -2.54 -26.14 -6.04
CA GLN A 233 -1.73 -26.04 -7.28
C GLN A 233 -2.22 -24.96 -8.28
N HIS A 234 -3.24 -24.18 -7.93
CA HIS A 234 -3.77 -23.15 -8.81
C HIS A 234 -2.99 -21.86 -8.66
N SER A 235 -2.04 -21.66 -9.57
CA SER A 235 -1.31 -20.41 -9.72
C SER A 235 -2.27 -19.23 -9.91
N ALA A 236 -2.18 -18.26 -9.00
CA ALA A 236 -2.29 -16.79 -9.13
C ALA A 236 -3.04 -16.11 -10.31
N LYS A 237 -4.01 -16.74 -11.00
CA LYS A 237 -4.75 -16.11 -12.11
C LYS A 237 -6.26 -16.10 -11.97
N GLU A 238 -6.83 -16.76 -10.97
CA GLU A 238 -8.25 -16.64 -10.68
C GLU A 238 -8.45 -15.80 -9.42
N LYS A 239 -8.90 -14.56 -9.61
CA LYS A 239 -9.35 -13.61 -8.56
C LYS A 239 -10.50 -14.16 -7.68
N GLY A 240 -10.83 -15.44 -7.82
CA GLY A 240 -12.06 -16.08 -7.37
C GLY A 240 -11.97 -16.80 -6.03
N ASN A 241 -10.82 -17.36 -5.62
CA ASN A 241 -10.78 -18.20 -4.43
C ASN A 241 -9.86 -17.69 -3.31
N ARG A 242 -10.20 -16.51 -2.77
CA ARG A 242 -9.62 -15.98 -1.51
C ARG A 242 -9.97 -16.83 -0.28
N GLU A 243 -10.84 -17.84 -0.40
CA GLU A 243 -11.30 -18.67 0.71
C GLU A 243 -10.22 -19.63 1.24
N GLU A 244 -9.27 -20.04 0.39
CA GLU A 244 -8.17 -20.97 0.73
C GLU A 244 -6.84 -20.26 1.01
N MET A 245 -6.85 -18.94 0.98
CA MET A 245 -5.70 -18.10 1.18
C MET A 245 -5.41 -17.93 2.68
N LYS A 246 -4.14 -18.09 3.05
CA LYS A 246 -3.61 -17.67 4.34
C LYS A 246 -2.70 -16.48 4.15
N CYS A 247 -2.81 -15.50 5.03
CA CYS A 247 -1.84 -14.42 5.11
C CYS A 247 -1.15 -14.39 6.46
N TYR A 248 0.09 -13.92 6.43
CA TYR A 248 0.92 -13.76 7.61
C TYR A 248 1.54 -12.37 7.59
N ARG A 249 1.71 -11.80 8.78
CA ARG A 249 2.26 -10.45 8.94
C ARG A 249 3.20 -10.39 10.13
N SER A 250 4.23 -9.56 10.05
CA SER A 250 5.04 -9.21 11.22
C SER A 250 5.63 -7.83 11.03
N GLN A 251 6.09 -7.21 12.11
CA GLN A 251 6.82 -5.95 12.07
C GLN A 251 8.04 -5.96 13.01
N THR A 252 9.03 -5.13 12.70
CA THR A 252 10.24 -4.94 13.50
C THR A 252 10.77 -3.53 13.36
N GLN A 253 11.54 -3.07 14.34
CA GLN A 253 12.21 -1.77 14.28
C GLN A 253 13.66 -1.94 13.84
N LEU A 254 14.06 -1.24 12.78
CA LEU A 254 15.46 -1.08 12.41
C LEU A 254 15.99 0.23 12.97
N LYS A 255 17.08 0.17 13.72
CA LYS A 255 17.80 1.35 14.22
C LYS A 255 19.24 1.33 13.73
N VAL A 256 19.58 2.28 12.85
CA VAL A 256 20.93 2.39 12.29
C VAL A 256 21.80 3.28 13.18
N VAL A 257 22.90 2.72 13.66
CA VAL A 257 23.85 3.43 14.53
C VAL A 257 24.77 4.33 13.68
N SER A 258 24.88 5.60 14.05
CA SER A 258 25.85 6.51 13.43
C SER A 258 27.28 6.07 13.74
N VAL A 259 28.14 6.07 12.73
CA VAL A 259 29.58 5.98 12.95
C VAL A 259 30.07 7.38 13.29
N SER A 260 30.12 7.70 14.59
CA SER A 260 30.76 8.92 15.08
C SER A 260 32.26 8.82 14.82
N GLY A 261 32.71 9.35 13.68
CA GLY A 261 34.12 9.27 13.27
C GLY A 261 34.42 9.57 11.80
N SER A 262 33.43 9.70 10.92
CA SER A 262 33.67 10.15 9.55
C SER A 262 32.89 11.43 9.28
N THR A 263 33.53 12.56 9.59
CA THR A 263 33.24 13.78 8.84
C THR A 263 33.55 13.46 7.39
N SER A 264 32.52 13.28 6.57
CA SER A 264 32.62 13.41 5.13
C SER A 264 33.21 14.81 4.86
N VAL A 265 34.52 14.87 4.69
CA VAL A 265 35.17 16.04 4.08
C VAL A 265 34.67 16.00 2.64
N LYS A 266 33.67 16.82 2.34
CA LYS A 266 33.33 17.15 0.98
C LYS A 266 34.59 17.78 0.39
N TYR A 267 35.33 17.02 -0.41
CA TYR A 267 36.34 17.60 -1.28
C TYR A 267 35.60 18.49 -2.28
N SER A 268 35.45 19.77 -1.93
CA SER A 268 35.24 20.81 -2.92
C SER A 268 36.45 20.78 -3.84
N VAL A 269 36.23 20.35 -5.07
CA VAL A 269 37.18 20.51 -6.19
C VAL A 269 37.32 22.01 -6.42
N GLY A 270 38.23 22.62 -5.66
CA GLY A 270 38.75 23.94 -5.93
C GLY A 270 39.76 23.80 -7.06
N ILE A 271 39.42 24.33 -8.22
CA ILE A 271 40.36 24.55 -9.31
C ILE A 271 41.50 25.43 -8.76
N ILE A 272 42.67 24.84 -8.50
CA ILE A 272 43.91 25.62 -8.35
C ILE A 272 44.42 25.88 -9.76
N ALA A 273 43.93 26.98 -10.33
CA ALA A 273 44.54 27.61 -11.49
C ALA A 273 45.51 28.69 -11.01
N GLY A 274 46.77 28.57 -11.44
CA GLY A 274 47.67 29.71 -11.56
C GLY A 274 48.69 29.91 -10.44
N ALA A 275 49.92 29.45 -10.72
CA ALA A 275 51.14 30.27 -10.81
C ALA A 275 52.34 29.64 -10.09
N LEU A 276 53.05 28.74 -10.80
CA LEU A 276 54.47 28.50 -10.55
C LEU A 276 55.22 28.78 -11.86
N LEU A 277 55.70 30.02 -11.98
CA LEU A 277 56.72 30.43 -12.94
C LEU A 277 58.01 30.71 -12.16
N GLY A 278 59.09 30.02 -12.58
CA GLY A 278 60.49 30.34 -12.27
C GLY A 278 60.95 29.97 -10.85
N SER A 279 62.12 29.40 -10.59
CA SER A 279 63.29 29.16 -11.43
C SER A 279 64.15 28.15 -10.67
N LEU A 280 64.53 27.04 -11.30
CA LEU A 280 65.60 26.17 -10.82
C LEU A 280 66.91 26.72 -11.38
N THR A 281 67.75 27.31 -10.54
CA THR A 281 69.19 27.43 -10.81
C THR A 281 69.94 26.75 -9.67
N TRP A 282 70.69 25.72 -10.03
CA TRP A 282 71.65 25.06 -9.16
C TRP A 282 72.91 25.92 -9.06
N ALA A 283 73.39 26.17 -7.85
CA ALA A 283 74.82 26.33 -7.56
C ALA A 283 75.07 26.13 -6.06
N SER A 284 76.00 25.23 -5.79
CA SER A 284 76.50 24.84 -4.49
C SER A 284 77.56 25.80 -3.94
N SER A 285 77.74 25.70 -2.63
CA SER A 285 78.97 25.90 -1.84
C SER A 285 79.29 27.29 -1.24
N LEU A 286 79.41 27.22 0.10
CA LEU A 286 80.40 27.81 0.99
C LEU A 286 80.45 29.35 1.16
N SER A 287 80.38 29.72 2.44
CA SER A 287 81.33 30.62 3.12
C SER A 287 80.79 31.96 3.63
N LEU A 288 80.71 32.01 4.97
CA LEU A 288 81.20 33.06 5.88
C LEU A 288 80.47 34.42 6.00
N VAL A 289 80.09 34.66 7.27
CA VAL A 289 80.16 35.90 8.07
C VAL A 289 78.83 36.63 8.37
N PRO A 290 78.53 36.88 9.66
CA PRO A 290 77.35 37.61 10.14
C PRO A 290 77.69 39.04 10.57
N LEU A 291 76.84 40.03 10.30
CA LEU A 291 76.83 41.38 10.93
C LEU A 291 75.41 41.96 10.75
N LEU A 292 74.63 42.21 11.81
CA LEU A 292 74.62 43.36 12.72
C LEU A 292 73.66 44.50 12.29
N PHE A 293 72.85 44.93 13.29
CA PHE A 293 72.15 46.23 13.42
C PHE A 293 71.11 46.59 12.33
N GLY A 294 70.04 47.33 12.58
CA GLY A 294 69.54 48.07 13.74
C GLY A 294 68.06 48.38 13.47
N MET A 295 67.22 48.42 14.50
CA MET A 295 66.76 49.64 15.16
C MET A 295 65.75 50.45 14.33
N LEU A 296 64.55 50.58 14.93
CA LEU A 296 63.79 51.83 15.12
C LEU A 296 63.27 52.52 13.82
N SER A 297 62.12 53.17 13.74
CA SER A 297 61.10 53.57 14.71
C SER A 297 60.13 54.49 13.95
N LEU A 298 58.94 54.68 14.53
CA LEU A 298 58.15 55.92 14.55
C LEU A 298 57.67 56.50 13.20
N PHE A 299 56.34 56.50 13.00
CA PHE A 299 55.47 57.68 13.16
C PHE A 299 55.80 58.82 12.19
N SER A 300 54.93 59.03 11.20
CA SER A 300 53.91 60.10 11.22
C SER A 300 53.27 60.30 9.83
N PRO A 301 52.12 60.97 9.75
CA PRO A 301 51.14 60.79 8.68
C PRO A 301 51.10 61.95 7.65
N GLU A 302 50.15 61.80 6.73
CA GLU A 302 49.47 62.83 5.91
C GLU A 302 50.27 63.54 4.81
N CYS A 303 49.96 63.20 3.56
CA CYS A 303 49.01 63.92 2.70
C CYS A 303 48.58 63.02 1.53
#